data_AF-A0A1W9LVU0-F1
#
_entry.id   AF-A0A1W9LVU0-F1
#
_cell.length_a   1.000
_cell.length_b   1.000
_cell.length_c   1.000
_cell.angle_alpha   90.00
_cell.angle_beta   90.00
_cell.angle_gamma   90.00
#
_symmetry.space_group_name_H-M   'P 1'
#
loop_
_entity.id
_entity.type
_entity.pdbx_description
1 polymer ?
#
loop_
_entity_poly.entity_id
_entity_poly.type
_entity_poly.pdbx_seq_one_letter_code
_entity_poly.pdbx_strand_id
1 'polypeptide(L)'
;MKVIIFVGFENQLKSVGKKYKFDTEGFFGNLCRDIIRNPKENAVLIAETESYQVLKRRVKNPEIRKGKSQGFRVWYCLREDFCLFEDAGEKLKEKSTEYHIARIREVMKEDCEE
;
A
#
# COMPACT_ATOMS: atom_id res chain seq x y z
N MET A 1 10.86 8.26 9.79
CA MET A 1 10.13 7.51 8.74
C MET A 1 9.26 8.43 7.90
N LYS A 2 9.73 8.77 6.70
CA LYS A 2 9.04 9.48 5.62
C LYS A 2 8.01 8.54 4.97
N VAL A 3 6.88 9.08 4.51
CA VAL A 3 5.87 8.35 3.75
C VAL A 3 5.82 8.95 2.35
N ILE A 4 5.87 8.11 1.33
CA ILE A 4 5.75 8.48 -0.08
C ILE A 4 4.69 7.56 -0.64
N ILE A 5 3.78 8.18 -1.37
CA ILE A 5 2.52 7.58 -1.73
C ILE A 5 2.45 7.69 -3.23
N PHE A 6 2.27 6.57 -3.92
CA PHE A 6 2.10 6.66 -5.35
C PHE A 6 0.78 7.35 -5.69
N VAL A 7 0.83 8.26 -6.64
CA VAL A 7 -0.35 8.93 -7.20
C VAL A 7 -1.41 7.91 -7.65
N GLY A 8 -0.96 6.77 -8.20
CA GLY A 8 -1.84 5.65 -8.55
C GLY A 8 -2.61 5.09 -7.35
N PHE A 9 -1.92 4.90 -6.21
CA PHE A 9 -2.54 4.42 -4.98
C PHE A 9 -3.51 5.45 -4.39
N GLU A 10 -3.15 6.74 -4.37
CA GLU A 10 -4.07 7.80 -3.92
C GLU A 10 -5.35 7.84 -4.75
N ASN A 11 -5.22 7.76 -6.07
CA ASN A 11 -6.38 7.79 -6.98
C ASN A 11 -7.29 6.58 -6.77
N GLN A 12 -6.70 5.39 -6.54
CA GLN A 12 -7.47 4.19 -6.21
C GLN A 12 -8.18 4.33 -4.86
N LEU A 13 -7.49 4.83 -3.82
CA LEU A 13 -8.12 5.08 -2.53
C LEU A 13 -9.27 6.08 -2.64
N LYS A 14 -9.09 7.19 -3.38
CA LYS A 14 -10.15 8.17 -3.67
C LYS A 14 -11.34 7.53 -4.39
N SER A 15 -11.07 6.66 -5.37
CA SER A 15 -12.10 5.92 -6.10
C SER A 15 -12.88 4.96 -5.19
N VAL A 16 -12.17 4.21 -4.34
CA VAL A 16 -12.74 3.30 -3.35
C VAL A 16 -13.55 4.09 -2.31
N GLY A 17 -13.01 5.19 -1.81
CA GLY A 17 -13.71 6.14 -0.94
C GLY A 17 -15.01 6.64 -1.52
N LYS A 18 -14.99 7.14 -2.75
CA LYS A 18 -16.19 7.61 -3.46
C LYS A 18 -17.22 6.49 -3.63
N LYS A 19 -16.77 5.27 -3.97
CA LYS A 19 -17.65 4.12 -4.17
C LYS A 19 -18.34 3.66 -2.90
N TYR A 20 -17.63 3.68 -1.77
CA TYR A 20 -18.13 3.17 -0.49
C TYR A 20 -18.55 4.28 0.49
N LYS A 21 -18.42 5.56 0.09
CA LYS A 21 -18.80 6.77 0.84
C LYS A 21 -18.12 6.90 2.21
N PHE A 22 -16.83 6.59 2.29
CA PHE A 22 -16.04 6.80 3.52
C PHE A 22 -15.02 7.94 3.36
N ASP A 23 -14.64 8.54 4.49
CA ASP A 23 -13.59 9.55 4.56
C ASP A 23 -12.23 8.93 4.22
N THR A 24 -11.72 9.21 3.03
CA THR A 24 -10.44 8.67 2.55
C THR A 24 -9.25 9.32 3.20
N GLU A 25 -9.31 10.62 3.50
CA GLU A 25 -8.16 11.35 4.03
C GLU A 25 -7.89 10.94 5.47
N GLY A 26 -8.94 10.95 6.31
CA GLY A 26 -8.83 10.51 7.70
C GLY A 26 -8.47 9.04 7.81
N PHE A 27 -9.11 8.18 7.00
CA PHE A 27 -8.80 6.75 6.99
C PHE A 27 -7.35 6.48 6.55
N PHE A 28 -6.88 7.16 5.50
CA PHE A 28 -5.53 6.94 4.98
C PHE A 28 -4.46 7.47 5.93
N GLY A 29 -4.66 8.65 6.51
CA GLY A 29 -3.75 9.19 7.54
C GLY A 29 -3.63 8.26 8.75
N ASN A 30 -4.72 7.63 9.18
CA ASN A 30 -4.70 6.61 10.23
C ASN A 30 -3.98 5.34 9.79
N LEU A 31 -4.25 4.84 8.58
CA LEU A 31 -3.60 3.65 8.02
C LEU A 31 -2.08 3.82 7.92
N CYS A 32 -1.59 4.98 7.46
CA CYS A 32 -0.17 5.28 7.42
C CYS A 32 0.43 5.28 8.83
N ARG A 33 -0.22 5.94 9.80
CA ARG A 33 0.24 5.94 11.20
C ARG A 33 0.31 4.54 11.80
N ASP A 34 -0.68 3.70 11.51
CA ASP A 34 -0.72 2.32 12.00
C ASP A 34 0.37 1.45 11.39
N ILE A 35 0.62 1.59 10.10
CA ILE A 35 1.72 0.87 9.42
C ILE A 35 3.07 1.38 9.91
N ILE A 36 3.24 2.69 10.15
CA ILE A 36 4.49 3.21 10.70
C ILE A 36 4.79 2.62 12.08
N ARG A 37 3.78 2.55 12.94
CA ARG A 37 3.93 2.03 14.31
C ARG A 37 4.13 0.52 14.31
N ASN A 38 3.39 -0.19 13.48
CA ASN A 38 3.35 -1.66 13.46
C ASN A 38 3.48 -2.19 12.03
N PRO A 39 4.66 -2.06 11.42
CA PRO A 39 4.85 -2.26 9.99
C PRO A 39 4.75 -3.72 9.55
N LYS A 40 4.83 -4.68 10.47
CA LYS A 40 4.72 -6.12 10.18
C LYS A 40 3.38 -6.73 10.64
N GLU A 41 2.52 -5.94 11.28
CA GLU A 41 1.27 -6.44 11.84
C GLU A 41 0.27 -6.80 10.75
N ASN A 42 -0.23 -8.04 10.77
CA ASN A 42 -1.18 -8.58 9.78
C ASN A 42 -0.68 -8.44 8.32
N ALA A 43 0.64 -8.37 8.14
CA ALA A 43 1.30 -8.22 6.86
C ALA A 43 2.01 -9.52 6.47
N VAL A 44 1.97 -9.84 5.19
CA VAL A 44 2.72 -10.93 4.60
C VAL A 44 3.98 -10.32 3.98
N LEU A 45 5.15 -10.83 4.37
CA LEU A 45 6.41 -10.52 3.70
C LEU A 45 6.41 -11.17 2.32
N ILE A 46 6.64 -10.38 1.27
CA ILE A 46 6.60 -10.85 -0.12
C ILE A 46 8.01 -10.94 -0.70
N ALA A 47 8.86 -9.95 -0.41
CA ALA A 47 10.25 -9.95 -0.81
C ALA A 47 11.08 -9.22 0.25
N GLU A 48 12.33 -9.64 0.39
CA GLU A 48 13.29 -9.04 1.29
C GLU A 48 14.63 -8.92 0.56
N THR A 49 15.31 -7.81 0.81
CA THR A 49 16.67 -7.53 0.35
C THR A 49 17.44 -6.94 1.51
N GLU A 50 18.75 -6.74 1.34
CA GLU A 50 19.59 -6.11 2.36
C GLU A 50 19.16 -4.66 2.71
N SER A 51 18.44 -3.98 1.81
CA SER A 51 18.09 -2.56 1.96
C SER A 51 16.60 -2.28 2.13
N TYR A 52 15.72 -3.24 1.82
CA TYR A 52 14.28 -3.04 1.95
C TYR A 52 13.47 -4.35 2.01
N GLN A 53 12.26 -4.25 2.56
CA GLN A 53 11.26 -5.31 2.61
C GLN A 53 10.00 -4.89 1.86
N VAL A 54 9.42 -5.79 1.06
CA VAL A 54 8.10 -5.59 0.43
C VAL A 54 7.08 -6.41 1.18
N LEU A 55 6.04 -5.75 1.67
CA LEU A 55 4.97 -6.36 2.44
C LEU A 55 3.61 -6.12 1.80
N LYS A 56 2.69 -7.02 2.14
CA LYS A 56 1.30 -6.97 1.73
C LYS A 56 0.39 -7.15 2.94
N ARG A 57 -0.37 -6.11 3.29
CA ARG A 57 -1.31 -6.12 4.42
C ARG A 57 -2.75 -6.11 3.94
N ARG A 58 -3.60 -6.89 4.61
CA ARG A 58 -5.05 -6.80 4.43
C ARG A 58 -5.59 -5.70 5.34
N VAL A 59 -6.19 -4.68 4.76
CA VAL A 59 -6.79 -3.57 5.49
C VAL A 59 -8.30 -3.76 5.53
N LYS A 60 -8.86 -3.87 6.74
CA LYS A 60 -10.31 -3.96 6.94
C LYS A 60 -10.87 -2.54 6.99
N ASN A 61 -11.99 -2.32 6.31
CA ASN A 61 -12.77 -1.10 6.46
C ASN A 61 -14.25 -1.50 6.56
N PRO A 62 -14.90 -1.26 7.72
CA PRO A 62 -16.28 -1.68 7.97
C PRO A 62 -17.31 -0.94 7.11
N GLU A 63 -16.95 0.17 6.46
CA GLU A 63 -17.82 0.89 5.51
C GLU A 63 -17.82 0.23 4.12
N ILE A 64 -16.80 -0.60 3.83
CA ILE A 64 -16.73 -1.44 2.63
C ILE A 64 -17.61 -2.69 2.85
N ARG A 65 -18.93 -2.53 2.74
CA ARG A 65 -19.92 -3.61 3.00
C ARG A 65 -20.51 -4.29 1.78
N LYS A 66 -20.23 -3.85 0.54
CA LYS A 66 -20.74 -4.53 -0.67
C LYS A 66 -19.78 -5.63 -1.14
N GLY A 67 -20.12 -6.89 -0.86
CA GLY A 67 -19.42 -8.09 -1.35
C GLY A 67 -18.74 -8.95 -0.26
N LYS A 68 -17.96 -9.97 -0.65
CA LYS A 68 -17.29 -10.94 0.26
C LYS A 68 -16.01 -10.41 0.95
N SER A 69 -15.52 -9.22 0.63
CA SER A 69 -14.30 -8.67 1.23
C SER A 69 -14.57 -7.34 1.94
N GLN A 70 -14.57 -7.35 3.28
CA GLN A 70 -14.72 -6.17 4.15
C GLN A 70 -13.46 -5.26 4.14
N GLY A 71 -12.90 -4.96 2.97
CA GLY A 71 -11.62 -4.27 2.88
C GLY A 71 -10.89 -4.44 1.56
N PHE A 72 -9.63 -4.02 1.56
CA PHE A 72 -8.71 -4.08 0.42
C PHE A 72 -7.33 -4.57 0.89
N ARG A 73 -6.43 -4.78 -0.06
CA ARG A 73 -5.03 -5.14 0.22
C ARG A 73 -4.17 -3.96 -0.14
N VAL A 74 -3.13 -3.75 0.65
CA VAL A 74 -2.14 -2.70 0.44
C VAL A 74 -0.79 -3.37 0.33
N TRP A 75 -0.05 -2.96 -0.69
CA TRP A 75 1.36 -3.28 -0.85
C TRP A 75 2.18 -2.09 -0.39
N TYR A 76 3.21 -2.36 0.40
CA TYR A 76 4.16 -1.35 0.80
C TYR A 76 5.58 -1.84 0.93
N CYS A 77 6.51 -0.91 0.71
CA CYS A 77 7.92 -1.11 0.98
C CYS A 77 8.25 -0.57 2.37
N LEU A 78 9.12 -1.25 3.11
CA LEU A 78 9.79 -0.74 4.30
C LEU A 78 11.28 -0.65 4.01
N ARG A 79 11.83 0.55 4.16
CA ARG A 79 13.26 0.82 4.34
C ARG A 79 13.41 1.60 5.65
N GLU A 80 14.61 1.66 6.21
CA GLU A 80 14.90 2.25 7.54
C GLU A 80 14.15 3.57 7.81
N ASP A 81 13.99 4.41 6.78
CA ASP A 81 13.31 5.69 6.87
C ASP A 81 12.06 5.85 6.00
N PHE A 82 11.52 4.80 5.40
CA PHE A 82 10.56 4.98 4.31
C PHE A 82 9.44 3.92 4.23
N CYS A 83 8.20 4.40 4.02
CA CYS A 83 7.06 3.56 3.68
C CYS A 83 6.40 4.00 2.37
N LEU A 84 6.40 3.09 1.39
CA LEU A 84 5.87 3.31 0.03
C LEU A 84 4.53 2.61 -0.14
N PHE A 85 3.50 3.22 -0.73
CA PHE A 85 2.19 2.57 -0.94
C PHE A 85 1.84 2.44 -2.43
N GLU A 86 1.58 1.23 -2.94
CA GLU A 86 1.56 0.99 -4.40
C GLU A 86 0.24 0.59 -5.05
N ASP A 87 -0.61 -0.26 -4.46
CA ASP A 87 -1.86 -0.63 -5.15
C ASP A 87 -2.93 -1.14 -4.16
N ALA A 88 -4.16 -0.67 -4.36
CA ALA A 88 -5.39 -1.17 -3.75
C ALA A 88 -6.22 -2.01 -4.75
N GLY A 89 -5.56 -2.82 -5.58
CA GLY A 89 -6.15 -3.93 -6.33
C GLY A 89 -7.19 -3.52 -7.36
N GLU A 90 -6.76 -3.05 -8.53
CA GLU A 90 -7.56 -3.27 -9.73
C GLU A 90 -7.50 -4.73 -10.20
N LYS A 91 -8.64 -5.25 -10.64
CA LYS A 91 -8.78 -6.58 -11.26
C LYS A 91 -8.17 -6.62 -12.67
N LEU A 92 -6.95 -6.12 -12.85
CA LEU A 92 -6.17 -6.41 -14.04
C LEU A 92 -5.61 -7.82 -13.87
N LYS A 93 -5.95 -8.71 -14.80
CA LYS A 93 -5.59 -10.14 -14.80
C LYS A 93 -4.06 -10.40 -14.84
N GLU A 94 -3.21 -9.37 -14.83
CA GLU A 94 -1.80 -9.45 -15.26
C GLU A 94 -0.79 -8.73 -14.35
N LYS A 95 -1.17 -8.28 -13.14
CA LYS A 95 -0.14 -7.76 -12.21
C LYS A 95 0.34 -8.88 -11.30
N SER A 96 1.45 -9.51 -11.70
CA SER A 96 2.13 -10.53 -10.90
C SER A 96 2.84 -9.89 -9.69
N THR A 97 3.28 -10.71 -8.73
CA THR A 97 4.09 -10.24 -7.59
C THR A 97 5.34 -9.51 -8.07
N GLU A 98 5.93 -9.97 -9.17
CA GLU A 98 7.12 -9.42 -9.80
C GLU A 98 6.89 -8.00 -10.34
N TYR A 99 5.69 -7.70 -10.85
CA TYR A 99 5.32 -6.35 -11.30
C TYR A 99 5.42 -5.33 -10.17
N HIS A 100 4.84 -5.66 -9.01
CA HIS A 100 4.87 -4.78 -7.83
C HIS A 100 6.29 -4.61 -7.30
N ILE A 101 7.07 -5.70 -7.25
CA ILE A 101 8.47 -5.63 -6.85
C ILE A 101 9.29 -4.73 -7.81
N ALA A 102 9.08 -4.85 -9.13
CA ALA A 102 9.79 -4.05 -10.12
C ALA A 102 9.47 -2.56 -9.99
N ARG A 103 8.19 -2.22 -9.80
CA ARG A 103 7.75 -0.82 -9.67
C ARG A 103 8.22 -0.17 -8.37
N ILE A 104 8.22 -0.93 -7.26
CA ILE A 104 8.86 -0.50 -6.01
C ILE A 104 10.34 -0.23 -6.26
N ARG A 105 11.05 -1.12 -6.96
CA ARG A 105 12.47 -0.95 -7.27
C ARG A 105 12.77 0.28 -8.13
N GLU A 106 11.96 0.57 -9.15
CA GLU A 106 12.14 1.73 -10.02
C GLU A 106 12.14 3.03 -9.23
N VAL A 107 11.16 3.20 -8.35
CA VAL A 107 11.03 4.43 -7.56
C VAL A 107 12.06 4.52 -6.46
N MET A 108 12.48 3.38 -5.92
CA MET A 108 13.63 3.35 -5.02
C MET A 108 14.94 3.75 -5.70
N LYS A 109 15.08 3.54 -7.02
CA LYS A 109 16.26 4.04 -7.77
C LYS A 109 16.19 5.54 -7.98
N GLU A 110 15.03 6.08 -8.34
CA GLU A 110 14.83 7.53 -8.50
C GLU A 110 15.12 8.32 -7.21
N ASP A 111 14.77 7.76 -6.04
CA ASP A 111 15.06 8.37 -4.73
C ASP A 111 16.50 8.10 -4.21
N CYS A 112 17.33 7.28 -4.88
CA CYS A 112 18.71 6.99 -4.47
C CYS A 112 19.79 7.73 -5.28
N GLU A 113 19.43 8.46 -6.33
CA GLU A 113 20.38 9.21 -7.19
C GLU A 113 20.52 10.70 -6.82
N GLU A 114 20.17 11.10 -5.58
CA GLU A 114 20.47 12.44 -5.03
C GLU A 114 21.69 12.45 -4.09
#